data_AF-A0ABD0MHL6-F1
#
_entry.id   AF-A0ABD0MHL6-F1
#
_cell.length_a   1.000
_cell.length_b   1.000
_cell.length_c   1.000
_cell.angle_alpha   90.00
_cell.angle_beta   90.00
_cell.angle_gamma   90.00
#
_symmetry.space_group_name_H-M   'P 1'
#
loop_
_entity.id
_entity.type
_entity.pdbx_description
1 polymer ?
#
loop_
_entity_poly.entity_id
_entity_poly.type
_entity_poly.pdbx_seq_one_letter_code
_entity_poly.pdbx_strand_id
1 'polypeptide(L)'
;MMSDHDYNLIALNEARDEDMIEEIEVDQAKSIEDKALSKEDKVNLDYTLIKNKNTKRSKVQDDHAKKDKELTQKMDDQTQRFIRFEKQIKANSSAIDKNKKDTSELQSQVAHLKKENAILNSVCEERARYKRRWNLRLTGLPEKDDENVRETVIGILIRIFPVSVERLRDTVDTVHRLGKREGAATSNNVSRVVIIQFGMRTIRDEVWKKI
;
A
#
# COMPACT_ATOMS: atom_id res chain seq x y z
N MET A 1 6.91 25.08 -13.50
CA MET A 1 5.88 24.39 -14.30
C MET A 1 5.38 23.21 -13.48
N MET A 2 4.04 23.08 -13.40
CA MET A 2 3.23 21.95 -12.88
C MET A 2 3.35 21.66 -11.37
N SER A 3 2.58 22.26 -10.46
CA SER A 3 1.11 22.23 -10.20
C SER A 3 0.55 20.87 -9.78
N ASP A 4 0.07 20.86 -8.52
CA ASP A 4 -1.11 20.20 -7.96
C ASP A 4 -1.31 18.71 -8.18
N HIS A 5 -1.37 17.96 -7.07
CA HIS A 5 -2.39 16.91 -6.83
C HIS A 5 -2.40 16.50 -5.35
N ASP A 6 -2.77 17.44 -4.47
CA ASP A 6 -3.42 17.07 -3.20
C ASP A 6 -4.84 16.60 -3.56
N TYR A 7 -4.99 15.28 -3.77
CA TYR A 7 -6.29 14.69 -4.05
C TYR A 7 -7.16 14.74 -2.79
N ASN A 8 -8.14 15.63 -2.89
CA ASN A 8 -9.23 15.91 -1.97
C ASN A 8 -10.03 14.63 -1.65
N LEU A 9 -9.72 13.99 -0.52
CA LEU A 9 -10.42 12.83 0.06
C LEU A 9 -11.90 13.10 0.42
N ILE A 10 -12.36 14.34 0.28
CA ILE A 10 -13.74 14.74 0.59
C ILE A 10 -14.68 14.42 -0.58
N ALA A 11 -14.21 14.46 -1.83
CA ALA A 11 -15.04 14.19 -3.02
C ALA A 11 -15.44 12.71 -3.18
N LEU A 12 -14.77 11.78 -2.50
CA LEU A 12 -15.08 10.35 -2.55
C LEU A 12 -16.19 9.92 -1.58
N ASN A 13 -16.53 10.76 -0.60
CA ASN A 13 -17.61 10.48 0.35
C ASN A 13 -18.98 11.01 -0.11
N GLU A 14 -19.03 11.93 -1.08
CA GLU A 14 -20.28 12.46 -1.65
C GLU A 14 -20.91 11.58 -2.74
N ALA A 15 -20.17 10.61 -3.29
CA ALA A 15 -20.70 9.71 -4.33
C ALA A 15 -21.43 8.47 -3.76
N ARG A 16 -21.83 8.48 -2.48
CA ARG A 16 -22.42 7.32 -1.80
C ARG A 16 -23.96 7.36 -1.67
N ASP A 17 -24.61 8.42 -2.16
CA ASP A 17 -26.06 8.62 -1.98
C ASP A 17 -26.87 8.67 -3.30
N GLU A 18 -26.45 7.97 -4.36
CA GLU A 18 -27.28 7.78 -5.56
C GLU A 18 -27.41 6.30 -5.95
N ASP A 19 -28.00 5.49 -5.07
CA ASP A 19 -28.62 4.21 -5.45
C ASP A 19 -30.15 4.41 -5.51
N MET A 20 -30.66 5.01 -6.59
CA MET A 20 -32.06 4.86 -7.01
C MET A 20 -32.09 4.02 -8.28
N ILE A 21 -32.18 2.70 -8.09
CA ILE A 21 -32.53 1.77 -9.16
C ILE A 21 -34.05 1.87 -9.34
N GLU A 22 -34.51 2.57 -10.38
CA GLU A 22 -35.89 2.43 -10.85
C GLU A 22 -36.03 1.09 -11.57
N GLU A 23 -36.92 0.25 -11.05
CA GLU A 23 -37.35 -1.03 -11.62
C GLU A 23 -37.97 -0.80 -13.01
N ILE A 24 -37.44 -1.47 -14.04
CA ILE A 24 -38.13 -1.60 -15.32
C ILE A 24 -38.92 -2.91 -15.28
N GLU A 25 -40.23 -2.80 -15.03
CA GLU A 25 -41.20 -3.86 -15.27
C GLU A 25 -41.22 -4.20 -16.77
N VAL A 26 -40.97 -5.47 -17.09
CA VAL A 26 -41.17 -6.04 -18.43
C VAL A 26 -42.32 -7.04 -18.32
N ASP A 27 -43.53 -6.56 -18.59
CA ASP A 27 -44.69 -7.43 -18.76
C ASP A 27 -44.75 -8.00 -20.18
N GLN A 28 -44.76 -9.33 -20.26
CA GLN A 28 -45.00 -10.11 -21.46
C GLN A 28 -46.50 -10.34 -21.70
N ALA A 29 -46.92 -10.05 -22.94
CA ALA A 29 -47.84 -10.82 -23.79
C ALA A 29 -49.29 -11.10 -23.34
N LYS A 30 -50.26 -10.69 -24.20
CA LYS A 30 -51.12 -11.58 -25.03
C LYS A 30 -52.36 -10.86 -25.58
N SER A 31 -52.67 -11.10 -26.86
CA SER A 31 -54.00 -11.18 -27.51
C SER A 31 -53.77 -11.04 -29.02
N ILE A 32 -53.63 -12.08 -29.86
CA ILE A 32 -54.66 -12.98 -30.43
C ILE A 32 -55.98 -12.28 -30.74
N GLU A 33 -56.20 -11.90 -32.01
CA GLU A 33 -57.54 -11.92 -32.61
C GLU A 33 -57.48 -12.16 -34.12
N ASP A 34 -57.82 -13.40 -34.51
CA ASP A 34 -58.31 -13.77 -35.84
C ASP A 34 -59.85 -13.73 -35.82
N LYS A 35 -60.47 -13.12 -36.85
CA LYS A 35 -61.82 -13.34 -37.44
C LYS A 35 -62.27 -12.06 -38.16
N ALA A 36 -63.02 -12.04 -39.27
CA ALA A 36 -63.41 -12.99 -40.31
C ALA A 36 -64.12 -12.17 -41.43
N LEU A 37 -64.10 -12.74 -42.64
CA LEU A 37 -64.80 -12.44 -43.92
C LEU A 37 -66.02 -11.49 -43.99
N SER A 38 -66.14 -10.81 -45.15
CA SER A 38 -67.32 -10.70 -46.07
C SER A 38 -67.22 -9.36 -46.87
N LYS A 39 -67.44 -9.16 -48.18
CA LYS A 39 -67.94 -9.91 -49.37
C LYS A 39 -67.68 -9.03 -50.62
N GLU A 40 -67.59 -9.67 -51.81
CA GLU A 40 -68.09 -9.28 -53.17
C GLU A 40 -67.73 -7.87 -53.72
N ASP A 41 -67.36 -7.58 -54.97
CA ASP A 41 -67.46 -8.27 -56.26
C ASP A 41 -66.73 -7.42 -57.34
N LYS A 42 -66.59 -7.99 -58.55
CA LYS A 42 -66.28 -7.36 -59.87
C LYS A 42 -64.85 -7.46 -60.42
N VAL A 43 -64.71 -8.51 -61.22
CA VAL A 43 -63.84 -8.70 -62.38
C VAL A 43 -63.66 -7.42 -63.21
N ASN A 44 -62.40 -7.06 -63.51
CA ASN A 44 -62.08 -6.44 -64.79
C ASN A 44 -60.72 -6.96 -65.30
N LEU A 45 -60.74 -7.47 -66.52
CA LEU A 45 -59.72 -8.31 -67.14
C LEU A 45 -59.06 -7.53 -68.27
N ASP A 46 -58.06 -6.69 -67.95
CA ASP A 46 -57.23 -6.06 -68.99
C ASP A 46 -55.87 -6.76 -69.08
N TYR A 47 -55.75 -7.60 -70.10
CA TYR A 47 -54.49 -8.20 -70.52
C TYR A 47 -53.55 -7.11 -71.08
N THR A 48 -52.55 -6.74 -70.30
CA THR A 48 -51.36 -6.05 -70.81
C THR A 48 -50.18 -7.00 -70.89
N LEU A 49 -49.56 -7.03 -72.07
CA LEU A 49 -48.42 -7.87 -72.45
C LEU A 49 -47.27 -7.80 -71.44
N ILE A 50 -47.01 -8.94 -70.78
CA ILE A 50 -45.85 -9.17 -69.93
C ILE A 50 -44.59 -9.18 -70.81
N LYS A 51 -43.89 -8.05 -70.88
CA LYS A 51 -42.50 -8.01 -71.35
C LYS A 51 -41.58 -8.50 -70.23
N ASN A 52 -40.81 -9.53 -70.58
CA ASN A 52 -39.88 -10.29 -69.75
C ASN A 52 -38.87 -9.40 -68.99
N LYS A 53 -38.99 -9.30 -67.65
CA LYS A 53 -38.10 -8.57 -66.72
C LYS A 53 -37.21 -9.49 -65.88
N ASN A 54 -36.95 -10.72 -66.34
CA ASN A 54 -36.38 -11.77 -65.49
C ASN A 54 -34.87 -11.68 -65.20
N THR A 55 -34.09 -10.84 -65.89
CA THR A 55 -32.63 -10.72 -65.65
C THR A 55 -32.21 -9.61 -64.68
N LYS A 56 -33.06 -8.61 -64.41
CA LYS A 56 -32.77 -7.55 -63.42
C LYS A 56 -33.28 -7.89 -62.01
N ARG A 57 -34.34 -8.69 -61.88
CA ARG A 57 -34.85 -9.16 -60.58
C ARG A 57 -33.91 -10.17 -59.91
N SER A 58 -33.26 -11.06 -60.67
CA SER A 58 -32.34 -12.05 -60.09
C SER A 58 -31.08 -11.41 -59.49
N LYS A 59 -30.45 -10.44 -60.19
CA LYS A 59 -29.27 -9.71 -59.67
C LYS A 59 -29.56 -8.94 -58.37
N VAL A 60 -30.73 -8.29 -58.30
CA VAL A 60 -31.14 -7.56 -57.08
C VAL A 60 -31.41 -8.54 -55.93
N GLN A 61 -32.05 -9.68 -56.19
CA GLN A 61 -32.24 -10.74 -55.17
C GLN A 61 -30.91 -11.34 -54.68
N ASP A 62 -29.95 -11.57 -55.59
CA ASP A 62 -28.62 -12.08 -55.23
C ASP A 62 -27.82 -11.07 -54.39
N ASP A 63 -27.90 -9.78 -54.70
CA ASP A 63 -27.25 -8.71 -53.94
C ASP A 63 -27.87 -8.52 -52.54
N HIS A 64 -29.19 -8.66 -52.41
CA HIS A 64 -29.87 -8.66 -51.10
C HIS A 64 -29.47 -9.88 -50.27
N ALA A 65 -29.50 -11.09 -50.85
CA ALA A 65 -29.08 -12.31 -50.16
C ALA A 65 -27.60 -12.26 -49.72
N LYS A 66 -26.74 -11.58 -50.49
CA LYS A 66 -25.33 -11.38 -50.13
C LYS A 66 -25.17 -10.40 -48.96
N LYS A 67 -25.92 -9.29 -48.95
CA LYS A 67 -25.93 -8.33 -47.83
C LYS A 67 -26.49 -8.94 -46.55
N ASP A 68 -27.54 -9.77 -46.67
CA ASP A 68 -28.12 -10.45 -45.51
C ASP A 68 -27.12 -11.44 -44.90
N LYS A 69 -26.40 -12.20 -45.73
CA LYS A 69 -25.31 -13.08 -45.25
C LYS A 69 -24.18 -12.31 -44.56
N GLU A 70 -23.78 -11.16 -45.13
CA GLU A 70 -22.75 -10.30 -44.52
C GLU A 70 -23.22 -9.69 -43.18
N LEU A 71 -24.50 -9.33 -43.09
CA LEU A 71 -25.11 -8.82 -41.87
C LEU A 71 -25.18 -9.90 -40.79
N THR A 72 -25.59 -11.12 -41.14
CA THR A 72 -25.58 -12.28 -40.22
C THR A 72 -24.17 -12.56 -39.71
N GLN A 73 -23.16 -12.54 -40.59
CA GLN A 73 -21.78 -12.75 -40.17
C GLN A 73 -21.28 -11.67 -39.21
N LYS A 74 -21.61 -10.39 -39.44
CA LYS A 74 -21.28 -9.29 -38.52
C LYS A 74 -21.99 -9.45 -37.17
N MET A 75 -23.24 -9.91 -37.16
CA MET A 75 -23.97 -10.21 -35.93
C MET A 75 -23.33 -11.37 -35.15
N ASP A 76 -22.90 -12.42 -35.84
CA ASP A 76 -22.21 -13.57 -35.22
C ASP A 76 -20.86 -13.11 -34.62
N ASP A 77 -20.09 -12.31 -35.35
CA ASP A 77 -18.83 -11.74 -34.87
C ASP A 77 -19.02 -10.83 -33.65
N GLN A 78 -20.08 -10.02 -33.64
CA GLN A 78 -20.44 -9.20 -32.49
C GLN A 78 -20.81 -10.06 -31.28
N THR A 79 -21.64 -11.09 -31.48
CA THR A 79 -22.00 -12.05 -30.42
C THR A 79 -20.76 -12.71 -29.82
N GLN A 80 -19.80 -13.13 -30.64
CA GLN A 80 -18.54 -13.72 -30.17
C GLN A 80 -17.69 -12.73 -29.35
N ARG A 81 -17.69 -11.44 -29.73
CA ARG A 81 -17.01 -10.39 -28.95
C ARG A 81 -17.69 -10.16 -27.60
N PHE A 82 -19.02 -10.14 -27.56
CA PHE A 82 -19.78 -10.00 -26.30
C PHE A 82 -19.49 -11.15 -25.35
N ILE A 83 -19.47 -12.40 -25.83
CA ILE A 83 -19.13 -13.57 -25.01
C ILE A 83 -17.71 -13.44 -24.42
N ARG A 84 -16.73 -12.96 -25.22
CA ARG A 84 -15.37 -12.72 -24.71
C ARG A 84 -15.33 -11.63 -23.65
N PHE A 85 -16.05 -10.53 -23.87
CA PHE A 85 -16.14 -9.44 -22.90
C PHE A 85 -16.78 -9.90 -21.60
N GLU A 86 -17.89 -10.63 -21.64
CA GLU A 86 -18.49 -11.20 -20.42
C GLU A 86 -17.51 -12.09 -19.65
N LYS A 87 -16.77 -12.95 -20.36
CA LYS A 87 -15.76 -13.81 -19.74
C LYS A 87 -14.66 -13.00 -19.07
N GLN A 88 -14.18 -11.94 -19.73
CA GLN A 88 -13.17 -11.04 -19.17
C GLN A 88 -13.70 -10.25 -17.97
N ILE A 89 -14.93 -9.73 -18.03
CA ILE A 89 -15.58 -9.00 -16.94
C ILE A 89 -15.71 -9.92 -15.72
N LYS A 90 -16.19 -11.16 -15.90
CA LYS A 90 -16.31 -12.14 -14.80
C LYS A 90 -14.95 -12.46 -14.19
N ALA A 91 -13.93 -12.70 -15.01
CA ALA A 91 -12.57 -12.97 -14.52
C ALA A 91 -11.99 -11.77 -13.75
N ASN A 92 -12.16 -10.56 -14.28
CA ASN A 92 -11.69 -9.33 -13.64
C ASN A 92 -12.43 -9.06 -12.32
N SER A 93 -13.75 -9.26 -12.28
CA SER A 93 -14.54 -9.11 -11.05
C SER A 93 -14.02 -10.05 -9.96
N SER A 94 -13.80 -11.33 -10.29
CA SER A 94 -13.26 -12.30 -9.35
C SER A 94 -11.85 -11.93 -8.87
N ALA A 95 -10.99 -11.43 -9.76
CA ALA A 95 -9.65 -10.96 -9.41
C ALA A 95 -9.69 -9.73 -8.49
N ILE A 96 -10.59 -8.78 -8.75
CA ILE A 96 -10.80 -7.60 -7.89
C ILE A 96 -11.25 -8.02 -6.50
N ASP A 97 -12.18 -8.97 -6.39
CA ASP A 97 -12.65 -9.44 -5.09
C ASP A 97 -11.56 -10.14 -4.29
N LYS A 98 -10.72 -10.93 -4.97
CA LYS A 98 -9.54 -11.54 -4.34
C LYS A 98 -8.56 -10.47 -3.87
N ASN A 99 -8.22 -9.51 -4.73
CA ASN A 99 -7.30 -8.43 -4.37
C ASN A 99 -7.82 -7.57 -3.21
N LYS A 100 -9.14 -7.33 -3.15
CA LYS A 100 -9.76 -6.63 -2.01
C LYS A 100 -9.58 -7.39 -0.70
N LYS A 101 -9.77 -8.71 -0.72
CA LYS A 101 -9.54 -9.57 0.45
C LYS A 101 -8.08 -9.55 0.88
N ASP A 102 -7.16 -9.79 -0.06
CA ASP A 102 -5.72 -9.80 0.19
C ASP A 102 -5.25 -8.44 0.74
N THR A 103 -5.77 -7.33 0.19
CA THR A 103 -5.46 -5.98 0.67
C THR A 103 -5.96 -5.75 2.09
N SER A 104 -7.18 -6.19 2.41
CA SER A 104 -7.74 -6.07 3.76
C SER A 104 -6.95 -6.89 4.78
N GLU A 105 -6.53 -8.10 4.40
CA GLU A 105 -5.70 -8.96 5.24
C GLU A 105 -4.33 -8.33 5.49
N LEU A 106 -3.66 -7.85 4.42
CA LEU A 106 -2.38 -7.16 4.54
C LEU A 106 -2.48 -5.91 5.40
N GLN A 107 -3.54 -5.13 5.28
CA GLN A 107 -3.78 -3.96 6.14
C GLN A 107 -3.89 -4.36 7.61
N SER A 108 -4.60 -5.45 7.90
CA SER A 108 -4.73 -5.98 9.27
C SER A 108 -3.37 -6.45 9.82
N GLN A 109 -2.59 -7.19 9.03
CA GLN A 109 -1.25 -7.64 9.41
C GLN A 109 -0.30 -6.45 9.65
N VAL A 110 -0.32 -5.44 8.80
CA VAL A 110 0.48 -4.21 8.97
C VAL A 110 0.08 -3.49 10.25
N ALA A 111 -1.22 -3.38 10.55
CA ALA A 111 -1.70 -2.75 11.78
C ALA A 111 -1.24 -3.54 13.02
N HIS A 112 -1.28 -4.87 12.97
CA HIS A 112 -0.77 -5.74 14.02
C HIS A 112 0.75 -5.54 14.24
N LEU A 113 1.54 -5.64 13.17
CA LEU A 113 3.01 -5.48 13.22
C LEU A 113 3.43 -4.09 13.71
N LYS A 114 2.69 -3.03 13.37
CA LYS A 114 2.96 -1.68 13.89
C LYS A 114 2.76 -1.61 15.40
N LYS A 115 1.69 -2.24 15.92
CA LYS A 115 1.43 -2.30 17.37
C LYS A 115 2.53 -3.10 18.09
N GLU A 116 2.90 -4.25 17.55
CA GLU A 116 3.95 -5.09 18.12
C GLU A 116 5.31 -4.35 18.14
N ASN A 117 5.68 -3.70 17.04
CA ASN A 117 6.90 -2.89 16.98
C ASN A 117 6.90 -1.76 18.01
N ALA A 118 5.77 -1.09 18.24
CA ALA A 118 5.67 -0.05 19.26
C ALA A 118 5.94 -0.61 20.67
N ILE A 119 5.40 -1.79 20.99
CA ILE A 119 5.62 -2.47 22.26
C ILE A 119 7.10 -2.89 22.39
N LEU A 120 7.66 -3.52 21.36
CA LEU A 120 9.05 -3.97 21.37
C LEU A 120 10.03 -2.80 21.53
N ASN A 121 9.78 -1.67 20.86
CA ASN A 121 10.58 -0.47 21.02
C ASN A 121 10.53 0.05 22.46
N SER A 122 9.35 0.11 23.08
CA SER A 122 9.20 0.52 24.48
C SER A 122 9.98 -0.38 25.44
N VAL A 123 9.90 -1.71 25.25
CA VAL A 123 10.66 -2.68 26.07
C VAL A 123 12.16 -2.53 25.86
N CYS A 124 12.61 -2.32 24.62
CA CYS A 124 14.02 -2.08 24.30
C CYS A 124 14.54 -0.79 24.93
N GLU A 125 13.76 0.29 24.88
CA GLU A 125 14.08 1.56 25.52
C GLU A 125 14.19 1.42 27.04
N GLU A 126 13.24 0.70 27.66
CA GLU A 126 13.26 0.43 29.09
C GLU A 126 14.51 -0.38 29.47
N ARG A 127 14.78 -1.50 28.78
CA ARG A 127 15.99 -2.30 29.00
C ARG A 127 17.26 -1.48 28.84
N ALA A 128 17.33 -0.64 27.80
CA ALA A 128 18.47 0.23 27.58
C ALA A 128 18.61 1.28 28.69
N ARG A 129 17.50 1.81 29.21
CA ARG A 129 17.49 2.71 30.37
C ARG A 129 17.99 2.01 31.63
N TYR A 130 17.53 0.79 31.91
CA TYR A 130 18.02 -0.01 33.04
C TYR A 130 19.51 -0.27 32.92
N LYS A 131 20.01 -0.72 31.77
CA LYS A 131 21.44 -0.96 31.54
C LYS A 131 22.29 0.29 31.77
N ARG A 132 21.78 1.48 31.43
CA ARG A 132 22.50 2.76 31.63
C ARG A 132 22.47 3.29 33.07
N ARG A 133 21.70 2.71 34.00
CA ARG A 133 21.60 3.20 35.39
C ARG A 133 22.92 3.18 36.15
N TRP A 134 23.82 2.29 35.77
CA TRP A 134 25.16 2.17 36.36
C TRP A 134 26.23 2.93 35.59
N ASN A 135 25.85 3.63 34.51
CA ASN A 135 26.79 4.27 33.62
C ASN A 135 26.86 5.78 33.90
N LEU A 136 28.08 6.32 33.83
CA LEU A 136 28.36 7.74 33.81
C LEU A 136 29.06 8.11 32.49
N ARG A 137 28.71 9.27 31.93
CA ARG A 137 29.32 9.77 30.69
C ARG A 137 30.31 10.89 31.03
N LEU A 138 31.55 10.73 30.59
CA LEU A 138 32.58 11.76 30.68
C LEU A 138 32.87 12.28 29.26
N THR A 139 32.65 13.57 29.06
CA THR A 139 32.89 14.30 27.80
C THR A 139 34.12 15.19 27.94
N GLY A 140 34.80 15.47 26.82
CA GLY A 140 35.93 16.40 26.82
C GLY A 140 37.25 15.84 27.37
N LEU A 141 37.36 14.52 27.55
CA LEU A 141 38.63 13.88 27.91
C LEU A 141 39.50 13.76 26.65
N PRO A 142 40.64 14.48 26.53
CA PRO A 142 41.51 14.43 25.36
C PRO A 142 41.92 13.00 25.02
N GLU A 143 41.94 12.65 23.74
CA GLU A 143 42.40 11.32 23.30
C GLU A 143 43.91 11.30 23.14
N LYS A 144 44.55 10.21 23.57
CA LYS A 144 45.97 9.95 23.35
C LYS A 144 46.14 8.58 22.69
N ASP A 145 47.20 8.44 21.91
CA ASP A 145 47.64 7.13 21.40
C ASP A 145 48.00 6.21 22.57
N ASP A 146 47.57 4.94 22.50
CA ASP A 146 47.78 3.90 23.51
C ASP A 146 47.42 4.31 24.95
N GLU A 147 46.33 5.06 25.12
CA GLU A 147 45.91 5.53 26.44
C GLU A 147 45.32 4.41 27.31
N ASN A 148 45.67 4.44 28.60
CA ASN A 148 44.93 3.70 29.62
C ASN A 148 43.77 4.56 30.13
N VAL A 149 42.62 4.46 29.45
CA VAL A 149 41.41 5.22 29.78
C VAL A 149 40.96 4.97 31.22
N ARG A 150 41.09 3.72 31.70
CA ARG A 150 40.67 3.33 33.06
C ARG A 150 41.46 4.09 34.13
N GLU A 151 42.79 4.08 34.06
CA GLU A 151 43.64 4.77 35.02
C GLU A 151 43.46 6.29 34.96
N THR A 152 43.29 6.85 33.76
CA THR A 152 43.02 8.29 33.58
C THR A 152 41.71 8.69 34.25
N VAL A 153 40.65 7.90 34.07
CA VAL A 153 39.35 8.13 34.72
C VAL A 153 39.45 7.99 36.23
N ILE A 154 40.14 6.97 36.75
CA ILE A 154 40.33 6.78 38.19
C ILE A 154 41.05 7.98 38.80
N GLY A 155 42.10 8.50 38.15
CA GLY A 155 42.80 9.71 38.58
C GLY A 155 41.89 10.93 38.68
N ILE A 156 40.95 11.09 37.75
CA ILE A 156 39.93 12.15 37.79
C ILE A 156 38.95 11.90 38.95
N LEU A 157 38.46 10.68 39.11
CA LEU A 157 37.48 10.32 40.13
C LEU A 157 38.02 10.53 41.56
N ILE A 158 39.29 10.20 41.82
CA ILE A 158 39.93 10.42 43.14
C ILE A 158 39.90 11.90 43.53
N ARG A 159 40.07 12.80 42.55
CA ARG A 159 40.09 14.25 42.79
C ARG A 159 38.71 14.80 43.17
N ILE A 160 37.64 14.18 42.67
CA ILE A 160 36.25 14.60 42.93
C ILE A 160 35.69 13.89 44.17
N PHE A 161 36.04 12.61 44.34
CA PHE A 161 35.58 11.75 45.39
C PHE A 161 36.81 11.15 46.12
N PRO A 162 37.26 11.80 47.22
CA PRO A 162 38.50 11.43 47.90
C PRO A 162 38.31 10.11 48.67
N VAL A 163 38.47 9.01 47.94
CA VAL A 163 38.42 7.63 48.40
C VAL A 163 39.69 6.92 47.95
N SER A 164 40.06 5.83 48.62
CA SER A 164 41.23 5.05 48.24
C SER A 164 41.15 4.56 46.79
N VAL A 165 42.32 4.54 46.14
CA VAL A 165 42.45 4.13 44.74
C VAL A 165 42.01 2.68 44.55
N GLU A 166 42.31 1.79 45.51
CA GLU A 166 41.88 0.39 45.43
C GLU A 166 40.36 0.28 45.41
N ARG A 167 39.66 1.02 46.27
CA ARG A 167 38.19 0.99 46.31
C ARG A 167 37.58 1.52 45.01
N LEU A 168 38.18 2.52 44.37
CA LEU A 168 37.71 2.97 43.05
C LEU A 168 37.98 1.94 41.94
N ARG A 169 39.11 1.23 42.00
CA ARG A 169 39.42 0.13 41.05
C ARG A 169 38.43 -1.03 41.15
N ASP A 170 37.96 -1.34 42.35
CA ASP A 170 36.99 -2.43 42.59
C ASP A 170 35.55 -2.02 42.24
N THR A 171 35.21 -0.75 42.42
CA THR A 171 33.84 -0.26 42.18
C THR A 171 33.58 0.12 40.72
N VAL A 172 34.60 0.53 39.97
CA VAL A 172 34.51 0.77 38.53
C VAL A 172 34.72 -0.55 37.80
N ASP A 173 33.68 -1.01 37.11
CA ASP A 173 33.69 -2.29 36.41
C ASP A 173 34.38 -2.16 35.03
N THR A 174 33.79 -1.36 34.13
CA THR A 174 34.31 -1.15 32.78
C THR A 174 34.42 0.33 32.44
N VAL A 175 35.45 0.68 31.67
CA VAL A 175 35.67 2.04 31.15
C VAL A 175 36.10 1.94 29.70
N HIS A 176 35.38 2.61 28.80
CA HIS A 176 35.72 2.61 27.38
C HIS A 176 35.22 3.87 26.67
N ARG A 177 35.88 4.23 25.56
CA ARG A 177 35.39 5.27 24.66
C ARG A 177 34.28 4.74 23.77
N LEU A 178 33.28 5.57 23.54
CA LEU A 178 32.16 5.26 22.66
C LEU A 178 32.50 5.64 21.21
N GLY A 179 32.31 4.71 20.27
CA GLY A 179 32.48 4.94 18.84
C GLY A 179 33.88 4.61 18.31
N LYS A 180 33.99 4.56 16.97
CA LYS A 180 35.26 4.34 16.27
C LYS A 180 36.12 5.59 16.36
N ARG A 181 37.44 5.42 16.51
CA ARG A 181 38.38 6.53 16.41
C ARG A 181 38.35 7.07 14.98
N GLU A 182 37.90 8.30 14.81
CA GLU A 182 38.03 9.00 13.54
C GLU A 182 39.50 9.36 13.30
N GLY A 183 39.96 9.25 12.05
CA GLY A 183 41.33 9.60 11.70
C GLY A 183 41.61 11.07 12.00
N ALA A 184 42.87 11.39 12.29
CA ALA A 184 43.33 12.75 12.62
C ALA A 184 42.97 13.82 11.56
N ALA A 185 42.63 13.40 10.33
CA ALA A 185 42.25 14.28 9.22
C ALA A 185 40.77 14.72 9.24
N THR A 186 39.91 14.09 10.04
CA THR A 186 38.45 14.36 10.04
C THR A 186 37.90 14.73 11.40
N SER A 187 38.66 14.52 12.48
CA SER A 187 38.22 14.87 13.82
C SER A 187 38.15 16.39 13.96
N ASN A 188 36.94 16.93 14.03
CA ASN A 188 36.66 18.30 14.47
C ASN A 188 37.02 18.45 15.96
N ASN A 189 38.24 18.14 16.40
CA ASN A 189 38.75 18.30 17.78
C ASN A 189 37.80 17.85 18.94
N VAL A 190 36.81 17.00 18.66
CA VAL A 190 35.83 16.53 19.63
C VAL A 190 36.29 15.15 20.11
N SER A 191 36.77 15.09 21.34
CA SER A 191 37.15 13.82 21.96
C SER A 191 35.91 12.95 22.20
N ARG A 192 36.02 11.64 21.95
CA ARG A 192 34.93 10.69 22.16
C ARG A 192 34.53 10.64 23.63
N VAL A 193 33.23 10.43 23.84
CA VAL A 193 32.66 10.26 25.16
C VAL A 193 33.17 8.96 25.77
N VAL A 194 33.62 9.04 27.02
CA VAL A 194 33.96 7.86 27.82
C VAL A 194 32.73 7.42 28.60
N ILE A 195 32.43 6.13 28.55
CA ILE A 195 31.41 5.48 29.37
C ILE A 195 32.12 4.78 30.53
N ILE A 196 31.70 5.11 31.74
CA ILE A 196 32.19 4.54 32.99
C ILE A 196 31.06 3.71 33.58
N GLN A 197 31.21 2.40 33.67
CA GLN A 197 30.25 1.51 34.30
C GLN A 197 30.70 1.21 35.72
N PHE A 198 29.80 1.40 36.68
CA PHE A 198 30.02 1.06 38.08
C PHE A 198 29.40 -0.29 38.40
N GLY A 199 30.04 -1.09 39.27
CA GLY A 199 29.44 -2.31 39.81
C GLY A 199 28.20 -2.05 40.67
N MET A 200 28.09 -0.85 41.26
CA MET A 200 26.99 -0.45 42.13
C MET A 200 26.43 0.92 41.76
N ARG A 201 25.09 1.00 41.68
CA ARG A 201 24.39 2.25 41.36
C ARG A 201 24.61 3.32 42.44
N THR A 202 24.63 2.92 43.71
CA THR A 202 24.82 3.83 44.85
C THR A 202 26.13 4.60 44.74
N ILE A 203 27.22 3.93 44.36
CA ILE A 203 28.53 4.57 44.15
C ILE A 203 28.48 5.55 42.97
N ARG A 204 27.87 5.17 41.85
CA ARG A 204 27.68 6.08 40.71
C ARG A 204 26.89 7.33 41.12
N ASP A 205 25.81 7.15 41.89
CA ASP A 205 24.97 8.24 42.40
C ASP A 205 25.74 9.14 43.40
N GLU A 206 26.62 8.58 44.25
CA GLU A 206 27.50 9.34 45.15
C GLU A 206 28.51 10.19 44.37
N VAL A 207 29.18 9.60 43.38
CA VAL A 207 30.11 10.32 42.50
C VAL A 207 29.36 11.42 41.75
N TRP A 208 28.18 11.13 41.18
CA TRP A 208 27.39 12.12 40.44
C TRP A 208 26.94 13.30 41.28
N LYS A 209 26.62 13.10 42.56
CA LYS A 209 26.25 14.19 43.49
C LYS A 209 27.41 15.14 43.83
N LYS A 210 28.65 14.73 43.55
CA LYS A 210 29.88 15.49 43.85
C LYS A 210 30.44 16.21 42.62
N ILE A 211 29.89 15.93 41.43
CA ILE A 211 30.17 16.63 40.18
C ILE A 211 29.23 17.84 40.09
#